data_AF-A0A2J0MCZ1-F1
#
_entry.id   AF-A0A2J0MCZ1-F1
#
_cell.length_a   1.000
_cell.length_b   1.000
_cell.length_c   1.000
_cell.angle_alpha   90.00
_cell.angle_beta   90.00
_cell.angle_gamma   90.00
#
_symmetry.space_group_name_H-M   'P 1'
#
loop_
_entity.id
_entity.type
_entity.pdbx_description
1 polymer ?
#
loop_
_entity_poly.entity_id
_entity_poly.type
_entity_poly.pdbx_seq_one_letter_code
_entity_poly.pdbx_strand_id
1 'polypeptide(L)'
;MNSNLLSQVFQSFIYQPLFNALIFIYNLLPNLGFSVIVLTGVIKLLTLPLNIRAFKLQQTMTGIQSEIKDAQKKYKDNPEAQAKAVSEIFKREKVSPFGPIVPILIQLPILIALYQFFWQGLWSQENHLYSFISKPNVINPFFFSIDLSQPSAILAILAGLAQLVQTLMLPGALGNKN
;
A
#
# COMPACT_ATOMS: atom_id res chain seq x y z
N MET A 1 -10.00 -24.42 14.25
CA MET A 1 -10.63 -23.82 13.05
C MET A 1 -9.61 -23.82 11.94
N ASN A 2 -9.90 -24.47 10.81
CA ASN A 2 -8.95 -24.74 9.73
C ASN A 2 -8.37 -23.44 9.15
N SER A 3 -7.21 -23.01 9.64
CA SER A 3 -6.47 -21.92 9.01
C SER A 3 -5.89 -22.46 7.70
N ASN A 4 -6.51 -22.05 6.59
CA ASN A 4 -5.98 -22.30 5.26
C ASN A 4 -4.49 -21.90 5.19
N LEU A 5 -3.65 -22.63 4.45
CA LEU A 5 -2.21 -22.34 4.34
C LEU A 5 -1.90 -20.86 4.09
N LEU A 6 -2.74 -20.20 3.28
CA LEU A 6 -2.63 -18.78 3.00
C LEU A 6 -2.73 -17.89 4.25
N SER A 7 -3.64 -18.20 5.19
CA SER A 7 -3.77 -17.41 6.42
C SER A 7 -2.63 -17.66 7.38
N GLN A 8 -2.05 -18.86 7.40
CA GLN A 8 -0.84 -19.14 8.18
C GLN A 8 0.37 -18.38 7.64
N VAL A 9 0.57 -18.39 6.32
CA VAL A 9 1.64 -17.62 5.66
C VAL A 9 1.44 -16.12 5.93
N PHE A 10 0.23 -15.60 5.77
CA PHE A 10 -0.07 -14.20 6.09
C PHE A 10 0.24 -13.87 7.56
N GLN A 11 -0.18 -14.74 8.49
CA GLN A 11 0.03 -14.52 9.91
C GLN A 11 1.51 -14.49 10.28
N SER A 12 2.28 -15.47 9.81
CA SER A 12 3.69 -15.63 10.18
C SER A 12 4.63 -14.66 9.46
N PHE A 13 4.36 -14.30 8.20
CA PHE A 13 5.26 -13.46 7.41
C PHE A 13 4.87 -11.99 7.35
N ILE A 14 3.58 -11.66 7.51
CA ILE A 14 3.10 -10.28 7.44
C ILE A 14 2.64 -9.81 8.81
N TYR A 15 1.62 -10.44 9.39
CA TYR A 15 0.99 -9.96 10.62
C TYR A 15 1.98 -9.93 11.79
N GLN A 16 2.63 -11.06 12.06
CA GLN A 16 3.47 -11.22 13.25
C GLN A 16 4.69 -10.29 13.23
N PRO A 17 5.49 -10.18 12.15
CA PRO A 17 6.60 -9.23 12.11
C PRO A 17 6.14 -7.78 12.25
N LEU A 18 5.02 -7.42 11.63
CA LEU A 18 4.49 -6.07 11.64
C LEU A 18 3.93 -5.69 13.03
N PHE A 19 3.30 -6.64 13.72
CA PHE A 19 2.82 -6.48 15.10
C PHE A 19 3.99 -6.31 16.06
N ASN A 20 5.00 -7.18 15.95
CA ASN A 20 6.20 -7.10 16.77
C ASN A 20 6.97 -5.80 16.54
N ALA A 21 7.08 -5.34 15.30
CA ALA A 21 7.67 -4.04 14.98
C ALA A 21 6.89 -2.89 15.64
N LEU A 22 5.55 -2.92 15.60
CA LEU A 22 4.72 -1.92 16.24
C LEU A 22 4.94 -1.87 17.76
N ILE A 23 4.92 -3.03 18.43
CA ILE A 23 5.10 -3.12 19.89
C ILE A 23 6.53 -2.73 20.29
N PHE A 24 7.53 -3.10 19.49
CA PHE A 24 8.91 -2.68 19.71
C PHE A 24 9.03 -1.15 19.67
N ILE A 25 8.44 -0.50 18.67
CA ILE A 25 8.42 0.96 18.58
C ILE A 25 7.63 1.58 19.74
N TYR A 26 6.50 0.97 20.11
CA TYR A 26 5.68 1.44 21.24
C TYR A 26 6.42 1.38 22.58
N ASN A 27 7.26 0.38 22.78
CA ASN A 27 8.11 0.29 23.98
C ASN A 27 9.18 1.39 24.04
N LEU A 28 9.61 1.91 22.89
CA LEU A 28 10.53 3.05 22.81
C LEU A 28 9.79 4.39 22.96
N LEU A 29 8.58 4.47 22.41
CA LEU A 29 7.73 5.66 22.38
C LEU A 29 6.31 5.26 22.83
N PRO A 30 5.93 5.44 24.11
CA PRO A 30 4.65 4.97 24.66
C PRO A 30 3.45 5.83 24.21
N ASN A 31 3.29 5.96 22.89
CA ASN A 31 2.18 6.61 22.21
C ASN A 31 1.90 5.87 20.90
N LEU A 32 0.68 5.37 20.74
CA LEU A 32 0.32 4.57 19.57
C LEU A 32 0.40 5.34 18.26
N GLY A 33 -0.01 6.60 18.24
CA GLY A 33 0.00 7.38 17.00
C GLY A 33 1.41 7.63 16.49
N PHE A 34 2.35 8.01 17.38
CA PHE A 34 3.76 8.10 17.01
C PHE A 34 4.33 6.75 16.58
N SER A 35 3.95 5.66 17.25
CA SER A 35 4.40 4.31 16.89
C SER A 35 3.98 3.89 15.49
N VAL A 36 2.71 4.16 15.13
CA VAL A 36 2.18 3.89 13.77
C VAL A 36 2.85 4.78 12.72
N ILE A 37 3.11 6.06 13.01
CA ILE A 37 3.80 6.97 12.09
C ILE A 37 5.22 6.46 11.81
N VAL A 38 5.98 6.10 12.85
CA VAL A 38 7.33 5.56 12.70
C VAL A 38 7.32 4.24 11.95
N LEU A 39 6.40 3.33 12.30
CA LEU A 39 6.23 2.06 11.57
C LEU A 39 5.96 2.30 10.08
N THR A 40 5.06 3.23 9.77
CA THR A 40 4.74 3.61 8.38
C THR A 40 5.97 4.17 7.67
N GLY A 41 6.79 4.98 8.35
CA GLY A 41 8.05 5.48 7.83
C GLY A 41 9.04 4.37 7.48
N VAL A 42 9.23 3.40 8.38
CA VAL A 42 10.10 2.23 8.16
C VAL A 42 9.62 1.40 6.97
N ILE A 43 8.32 1.10 6.89
CA ILE A 43 7.72 0.37 5.77
C ILE A 43 7.93 1.14 4.46
N LYS A 44 7.71 2.45 4.46
CA LYS A 44 7.94 3.30 3.28
C LYS A 44 9.39 3.27 2.83
N LEU A 45 10.35 3.27 3.74
CA LEU A 45 11.78 3.17 3.41
C LEU A 45 12.11 1.81 2.79
N LEU A 46 11.59 0.71 3.34
CA LEU A 46 11.81 -0.63 2.80
C LEU A 46 11.18 -0.82 1.41
N THR A 47 10.01 -0.23 1.19
CA THR A 47 9.28 -0.30 -0.09
C THR A 47 9.70 0.78 -1.10
N LEU A 48 10.50 1.77 -0.68
CA LEU A 48 10.97 2.88 -1.51
C LEU A 48 11.60 2.45 -2.83
N PRO A 49 12.59 1.52 -2.88
CA PRO A 49 13.20 1.12 -4.15
C PRO A 49 12.20 0.51 -5.12
N LEU A 50 11.20 -0.22 -4.60
CA LEU A 50 10.14 -0.80 -5.40
C LEU A 50 9.18 0.28 -5.92
N ASN A 51 8.79 1.22 -5.07
CA ASN A 51 7.93 2.34 -5.45
C ASN A 51 8.57 3.21 -6.54
N ILE A 52 9.88 3.47 -6.46
CA ILE A 52 10.62 4.21 -7.49
C ILE A 52 10.57 3.47 -8.84
N ARG A 53 10.75 2.14 -8.85
CA ARG A 53 10.65 1.34 -10.08
C ARG A 53 9.25 1.38 -10.68
N ALA A 54 8.22 1.23 -9.85
CA ALA A 54 6.83 1.30 -10.29
C ALA A 54 6.46 2.68 -10.84
N PHE A 55 6.96 3.75 -10.20
CA PHE A 55 6.76 5.12 -10.67
C PHE A 55 7.39 5.37 -12.05
N LYS A 56 8.60 4.86 -12.30
CA LYS A 56 9.22 4.93 -13.64
C LYS A 56 8.38 4.21 -14.70
N LEU A 57 7.89 3.01 -14.39
CA LEU A 57 7.00 2.26 -15.30
C LEU A 57 5.70 3.03 -15.58
N GLN A 58 5.14 3.68 -14.56
CA GLN A 58 3.93 4.49 -14.71
C GLN A 58 4.15 5.70 -15.65
N GLN A 59 5.30 6.38 -15.56
CA GLN A 59 5.62 7.49 -16.46
C GLN A 59 5.72 7.03 -17.92
N THR A 60 6.46 5.95 -18.19
CA THR A 60 6.55 5.40 -19.55
C THR A 60 5.18 4.95 -20.05
N MET A 61 4.36 4.34 -19.18
CA MET A 61 2.99 3.95 -19.49
C MET A 61 2.14 5.15 -19.92
N THR A 62 2.23 6.27 -19.20
CA THR A 62 1.52 7.51 -19.56
C THR A 62 1.99 8.06 -20.91
N GLY A 63 3.28 7.96 -21.24
CA GLY A 63 3.82 8.39 -22.54
C GLY A 63 3.23 7.60 -23.71
N ILE A 64 3.07 6.29 -23.56
CA ILE A 64 2.61 5.40 -24.65
C ILE A 64 1.08 5.35 -24.77
N GLN A 65 0.34 5.97 -23.85
CA GLN A 65 -1.13 5.97 -23.88
C GLN A 65 -1.69 6.57 -25.16
N SER A 66 -1.03 7.59 -25.75
CA SER A 66 -1.49 8.18 -27.01
C SER A 66 -1.37 7.18 -28.15
N GLU A 67 -0.22 6.51 -28.27
CA GLU A 67 0.00 5.50 -29.31
C GLU A 67 -0.94 4.31 -29.18
N ILE A 68 -1.23 3.88 -27.94
CA ILE A 68 -2.23 2.85 -27.69
C ILE A 68 -3.60 3.31 -28.20
N LYS A 69 -4.02 4.55 -27.92
CA LYS A 69 -5.30 5.09 -28.41
C LYS A 69 -5.34 5.16 -29.94
N ASP A 70 -4.25 5.53 -30.58
CA ASP A 70 -4.18 5.62 -32.05
C ASP A 70 -4.23 4.23 -32.70
N ALA A 71 -3.52 3.24 -32.13
CA ALA A 71 -3.64 1.84 -32.55
C ALA A 71 -5.06 1.31 -32.37
N GLN A 72 -5.72 1.64 -31.25
CA GLN A 72 -7.11 1.26 -31.00
C GLN A 72 -8.09 1.87 -32.00
N LYS A 73 -7.87 3.13 -32.42
CA LYS A 73 -8.68 3.77 -33.47
C LYS A 73 -8.45 3.13 -34.84
N LYS A 74 -7.19 2.87 -35.20
CA LYS A 74 -6.80 2.33 -36.51
C LYS A 74 -7.33 0.91 -36.75
N TYR A 75 -7.40 0.09 -35.71
CA TYR A 75 -7.83 -1.31 -35.80
C TYR A 75 -9.18 -1.57 -35.11
N LYS A 76 -10.06 -0.56 -35.04
CA LYS A 76 -11.36 -0.66 -34.36
C LYS A 76 -12.22 -1.82 -34.86
N ASP A 77 -12.15 -2.12 -36.15
CA ASP A 77 -12.94 -3.18 -36.80
C ASP A 77 -12.26 -4.55 -36.78
N ASN A 78 -11.03 -4.65 -36.25
CA ASN A 78 -10.28 -5.90 -36.16
C ASN A 78 -9.61 -6.05 -34.77
N PRO A 79 -10.28 -6.74 -33.82
CA PRO A 79 -9.77 -6.90 -32.45
C PRO A 79 -8.48 -7.73 -32.37
N GLU A 80 -8.25 -8.65 -33.31
CA GLU A 80 -7.03 -9.45 -33.34
C GLU A 80 -5.82 -8.60 -33.75
N ALA A 81 -5.98 -7.80 -34.81
CA ALA A 81 -4.95 -6.85 -35.25
C ALA A 81 -4.69 -5.76 -34.18
N GLN A 82 -5.74 -5.31 -33.50
CA GLN A 82 -5.65 -4.37 -32.38
C GLN A 82 -4.82 -4.93 -31.22
N ALA A 83 -5.12 -6.16 -30.77
CA ALA A 83 -4.40 -6.81 -29.68
C ALA A 83 -2.92 -6.99 -30.02
N LYS A 84 -2.62 -7.37 -31.26
CA LYS A 84 -1.25 -7.52 -31.76
C LYS A 84 -0.49 -6.19 -31.77
N ALA A 85 -1.09 -5.13 -32.33
CA ALA A 85 -0.47 -3.80 -32.38
C ALA A 85 -0.19 -3.24 -30.98
N VAL A 86 -1.15 -3.38 -30.05
CA VAL A 86 -0.97 -2.95 -28.65
C VAL A 86 0.13 -3.76 -27.95
N SER A 87 0.19 -5.08 -28.19
CA SER A 87 1.26 -5.93 -27.66
C SER A 87 2.65 -5.54 -28.19
N GLU A 88 2.75 -5.19 -29.48
CA GLU A 88 3.98 -4.72 -30.10
C GLU A 88 4.46 -3.40 -29.50
N ILE A 89 3.56 -2.46 -29.21
CA ILE A 89 3.89 -1.20 -28.51
C ILE A 89 4.50 -1.49 -27.13
N PHE A 90 3.85 -2.34 -26.32
CA PHE A 90 4.38 -2.70 -25.00
C PHE A 90 5.76 -3.39 -25.07
N LYS A 91 5.98 -4.25 -26.07
CA LYS A 91 7.27 -4.93 -26.27
C LYS A 91 8.36 -3.97 -26.73
N ARG A 92 8.05 -3.04 -27.63
CA ARG A 92 9.00 -2.04 -28.14
C ARG A 92 9.51 -1.15 -27.01
N GLU A 93 8.59 -0.73 -26.13
CA GLU A 93 8.88 0.14 -24.99
C GLU A 93 9.36 -0.63 -23.75
N LYS A 94 9.43 -1.97 -23.82
CA LYS A 94 9.85 -2.89 -22.75
C LYS A 94 9.11 -2.65 -21.43
N VAL A 95 7.84 -2.26 -21.51
CA VAL A 95 6.99 -2.03 -20.34
C VAL A 95 6.00 -3.17 -20.14
N SER A 96 5.73 -3.48 -18.88
CA SER A 96 4.69 -4.45 -18.50
C SER A 96 3.41 -3.70 -18.10
N PRO A 97 2.22 -4.15 -18.56
CA PRO A 97 0.94 -3.57 -18.15
C PRO A 97 0.67 -3.78 -16.66
N PHE A 98 1.30 -4.78 -16.04
CA PHE A 98 1.14 -5.09 -14.61
C PHE A 98 2.15 -4.35 -13.72
N GLY A 99 3.10 -3.59 -14.28
CA GLY A 99 4.07 -2.81 -13.50
C GLY A 99 3.43 -1.95 -12.39
N PRO A 100 2.34 -1.22 -12.67
CA PRO A 100 1.66 -0.38 -11.68
C PRO A 100 0.93 -1.14 -10.56
N ILE A 101 0.58 -2.42 -10.74
CA ILE A 101 -0.19 -3.17 -9.71
C ILE A 101 0.71 -3.72 -8.60
N VAL A 102 2.02 -3.87 -8.86
CA VAL A 102 2.97 -4.49 -7.94
C VAL A 102 3.05 -3.79 -6.57
N PRO A 103 3.14 -2.44 -6.48
CA PRO A 103 3.13 -1.76 -5.19
C PRO A 103 1.82 -1.96 -4.42
N ILE A 104 0.68 -1.99 -5.13
CA ILE A 104 -0.64 -2.18 -4.54
C ILE A 104 -0.75 -3.56 -3.89
N LEU A 105 -0.25 -4.60 -4.58
CA LEU A 105 -0.24 -5.96 -4.06
C LEU A 105 0.58 -6.12 -2.78
N ILE A 106 1.65 -5.33 -2.60
CA ILE A 106 2.45 -5.33 -1.38
C ILE A 106 1.80 -4.48 -0.28
N GLN A 107 1.14 -3.39 -0.65
CA GLN A 107 0.50 -2.47 0.30
C GLN A 107 -0.77 -3.06 0.91
N LEU A 108 -1.55 -3.84 0.16
CA LEU A 108 -2.81 -4.43 0.62
C LEU A 108 -2.63 -5.35 1.86
N PRO A 109 -1.71 -6.33 1.87
CA PRO A 109 -1.44 -7.15 3.06
C PRO A 109 -1.08 -6.33 4.30
N ILE A 110 -0.30 -5.27 4.13
CA ILE A 110 0.12 -4.38 5.23
C ILE A 110 -1.10 -3.64 5.80
N LEU A 111 -1.97 -3.11 4.93
CA LEU A 111 -3.20 -2.45 5.36
C LEU A 111 -4.12 -3.41 6.13
N ILE A 112 -4.28 -4.64 5.63
CA ILE A 112 -5.07 -5.69 6.30
C ILE A 112 -4.51 -6.01 7.69
N ALA A 113 -3.18 -6.15 7.81
CA ALA A 113 -2.52 -6.40 9.09
C ALA A 113 -2.76 -5.26 10.09
N LEU A 114 -2.56 -4.01 9.65
CA LEU A 114 -2.83 -2.82 10.48
C LEU A 114 -4.30 -2.76 10.92
N TYR A 115 -5.25 -3.01 10.02
CA TYR A 115 -6.66 -3.06 10.37
C TYR A 115 -6.96 -4.14 11.42
N GLN A 116 -6.39 -5.33 11.27
CA GLN A 116 -6.57 -6.42 12.24
C GLN A 116 -6.01 -6.08 13.63
N PHE A 117 -4.94 -5.28 13.73
CA PHE A 117 -4.39 -4.84 15.02
C PHE A 117 -5.41 -4.04 15.84
N PHE A 118 -6.10 -3.10 15.20
CA PHE A 118 -7.11 -2.28 15.86
C PHE A 118 -8.42 -3.04 16.04
N TRP A 119 -8.82 -3.85 15.06
CA TRP A 119 -10.08 -4.60 15.10
C TRP A 119 -10.09 -5.70 16.18
N GLN A 120 -9.01 -6.47 16.28
CA GLN A 120 -8.91 -7.57 17.26
C GLN A 120 -8.44 -7.07 18.63
N GLY A 121 -8.03 -5.81 18.73
CA GLY A 121 -7.44 -5.22 19.91
C GLY A 121 -6.00 -5.66 20.12
N LEU A 122 -5.09 -4.69 20.24
CA LEU A 122 -3.67 -4.91 20.51
C LEU A 122 -3.39 -5.73 21.78
N TRP A 123 -4.38 -5.76 22.68
CA TRP A 123 -4.35 -6.39 23.99
C TRP A 123 -4.60 -7.91 23.97
N SER A 124 -5.26 -8.42 22.92
CA SER A 124 -5.70 -9.82 22.88
C SER A 124 -4.66 -10.79 22.30
N GLN A 125 -3.50 -10.28 21.86
CA GLN A 125 -2.59 -11.01 20.96
C GLN A 125 -1.21 -11.33 21.56
N GLU A 126 -1.19 -11.65 22.85
CA GLU A 126 0.03 -11.99 23.61
C GLU A 126 0.82 -13.16 22.99
N ASN A 127 0.12 -14.10 22.35
CA ASN A 127 0.71 -15.29 21.75
C ASN A 127 1.48 -15.02 20.44
N HIS A 128 1.43 -13.80 19.90
CA HIS A 128 2.15 -13.43 18.68
C HIS A 128 3.43 -12.64 18.93
N LEU A 129 3.73 -12.30 20.18
CA LEU A 129 4.98 -11.60 20.54
C LEU A 129 6.18 -12.52 20.41
N TYR A 130 7.29 -11.99 19.90
CA TYR A 130 8.58 -12.66 19.99
C TYR A 130 9.12 -12.58 21.41
N SER A 131 9.91 -13.58 21.80
CA SER A 131 10.48 -13.72 23.14
C SER A 131 11.34 -12.54 23.60
N PHE A 132 11.85 -11.74 22.66
CA PHE A 132 12.69 -10.56 22.93
C PHE A 132 11.91 -9.24 23.04
N ILE A 133 10.58 -9.25 22.89
CA ILE A 133 9.75 -8.05 22.96
C ILE A 133 8.97 -8.04 24.27
N SER A 134 9.24 -7.03 25.10
CA SER A 134 8.53 -6.80 26.35
C SER A 134 7.08 -6.42 26.09
N LYS A 135 6.16 -7.01 26.85
CA LYS A 135 4.74 -6.65 26.82
C LYS A 135 4.53 -5.27 27.44
N PRO A 136 3.92 -4.31 26.73
CA PRO A 136 3.51 -3.05 27.34
C PRO A 136 2.30 -3.28 28.26
N ASN A 137 2.37 -2.75 29.49
CA ASN A 137 1.29 -2.90 30.48
C ASN A 137 0.07 -2.01 30.17
N VAL A 138 0.29 -0.84 29.56
CA VAL A 138 -0.77 0.09 29.15
C VAL A 138 -0.41 0.69 27.79
N ILE A 139 -1.20 0.33 26.78
CA ILE A 139 -1.23 0.93 25.48
C ILE A 139 -2.15 2.16 25.50
N ASN A 140 -1.59 3.35 25.26
CA ASN A 140 -2.35 4.60 25.16
C ASN A 140 -2.83 4.79 23.70
N PRO A 141 -4.14 4.70 23.43
CA PRO A 141 -4.70 4.84 22.09
C PRO A 141 -4.93 6.29 21.65
N PHE A 142 -4.73 7.26 22.55
CA PHE A 142 -4.92 8.65 22.23
C PHE A 142 -3.73 9.20 21.44
N PHE A 143 -4.05 9.75 20.28
CA PHE A 143 -3.17 10.62 19.53
C PHE A 143 -3.73 12.04 19.60
N PHE A 144 -3.04 12.88 20.37
CA PHE A 144 -3.57 14.17 20.83
C PHE A 144 -4.93 13.99 21.52
N SER A 145 -6.02 14.46 20.92
CA SER A 145 -7.38 14.35 21.46
C SER A 145 -8.24 13.31 20.73
N ILE A 146 -7.65 12.50 19.85
CA ILE A 146 -8.36 11.52 19.02
C ILE A 146 -7.99 10.12 19.48
N ASP A 147 -9.00 9.30 19.77
CA ASP A 147 -8.83 7.86 20.00
C ASP A 147 -8.64 7.14 18.65
N LEU A 148 -7.48 6.52 18.46
CA LEU A 148 -7.15 5.79 17.23
C LEU A 148 -7.81 4.41 17.14
N SER A 149 -8.37 3.90 18.25
CA SER A 149 -9.05 2.61 18.27
C SER A 149 -10.46 2.68 17.69
N GLN A 150 -11.00 3.90 17.56
CA GLN A 150 -12.36 4.14 17.11
C GLN A 150 -12.36 4.79 15.71
N PRO A 151 -13.41 4.54 14.90
CA PRO A 151 -13.59 5.26 13.64
C PRO A 151 -13.67 6.77 13.88
N SER A 152 -12.85 7.54 13.16
CA SER A 152 -12.86 9.01 13.23
C SER A 152 -13.15 9.62 11.86
N ALA A 153 -14.26 10.34 11.74
CA ALA A 153 -14.62 11.04 10.51
C ALA A 153 -13.60 12.12 10.15
N ILE A 154 -13.00 12.79 11.15
CA ILE A 154 -11.98 13.83 10.95
C ILE A 154 -10.75 13.23 10.27
N LEU A 155 -10.26 12.09 10.77
CA LEU A 155 -9.11 11.41 10.18
C LEU A 155 -9.43 10.89 8.77
N ALA A 156 -10.64 10.37 8.54
CA ALA A 156 -11.06 9.90 7.23
C ALA A 156 -11.11 11.04 6.19
N ILE A 157 -11.65 12.21 6.56
CA ILE A 157 -11.67 13.39 5.70
C ILE A 157 -10.26 13.89 5.41
N LEU A 158 -9.41 14.01 6.44
CA LEU A 158 -8.02 14.42 6.28
C LEU A 158 -7.23 13.46 5.38
N ALA A 159 -7.40 12.15 5.56
CA ALA A 159 -6.79 11.14 4.71
C ALA A 159 -7.28 11.25 3.26
N GLY A 160 -8.58 11.49 3.06
CA GLY A 160 -9.16 11.71 1.73
C GLY A 160 -8.59 12.95 1.04
N LEU A 161 -8.49 14.08 1.76
CA LEU A 161 -7.88 15.31 1.24
C LEU A 161 -6.39 15.10 0.92
N ALA A 162 -5.65 14.43 1.79
CA ALA A 162 -4.25 14.08 1.55
C ALA A 162 -4.10 13.19 0.31
N GLN A 163 -5.00 12.21 0.12
CA GLN A 163 -5.02 11.35 -1.06
C GLN A 163 -5.32 12.14 -2.34
N LEU A 164 -6.23 13.12 -2.30
CA LEU A 164 -6.50 14.00 -3.43
C LEU A 164 -5.27 14.82 -3.80
N VAL A 165 -4.61 15.43 -2.81
CA VAL A 165 -3.38 16.19 -3.03
C VAL A 165 -2.28 15.30 -3.62
N GLN A 166 -2.09 14.10 -3.06
CA GLN A 166 -1.12 13.13 -3.59
C GLN A 166 -1.43 12.77 -5.05
N THR A 167 -2.70 12.56 -5.37
CA THR A 167 -3.13 12.19 -6.72
C THR A 167 -2.90 13.35 -7.70
N LEU A 168 -3.14 14.59 -7.30
CA LEU A 168 -2.85 15.79 -8.10
C LEU A 168 -1.34 16.00 -8.36
N MET A 169 -0.49 15.51 -7.45
CA MET A 169 0.97 15.58 -7.60
C MET A 169 1.55 14.50 -8.53
N LEU A 170 0.80 13.45 -8.88
CA LEU A 170 1.26 12.41 -9.79
C LEU A 170 1.30 12.95 -11.24
N PRO A 171 2.44 12.82 -11.97
CA PRO A 171 2.53 13.21 -13.37
C PRO A 171 1.57 12.36 -14.21
N GLY A 172 0.44 12.95 -14.59
CA GLY A 172 -0.64 12.28 -15.33
C GLY A 172 -2.06 12.66 -14.89
N ALA A 173 -2.25 13.23 -13.69
CA ALA A 173 -3.56 13.71 -13.25
C ALA A 173 -4.01 14.99 -13.99
N LEU A 174 -3.04 15.82 -14.39
CA LEU A 174 -3.23 16.96 -15.28
C LEU A 174 -2.79 16.54 -16.68
N GLY A 175 -3.69 15.83 -17.39
CA GLY A 175 -3.47 15.47 -18.78
C GLY A 175 -3.10 16.71 -19.61
N ASN A 176 -1.94 16.64 -20.25
CA ASN A 176 -1.51 17.55 -21.30
C ASN A 176 -2.58 17.53 -22.40
N LYS A 177 -3.50 18.51 -22.36
CA LYS A 177 -4.29 18.91 -23.53
C LYS A 177 -3.35 19.67 -24.44
N ASN A 178 -2.73 18.99 -25.38
CA ASN A 178 -2.24 19.54 -26.63
C ASN A 178 -2.42 18.48 -27.71
#